data_AF-A0A6A3ARP8-F1
#
_entry.id   AF-A0A6A3ARP8-F1
#
_cell.length_a   1.000
_cell.length_b   1.000
_cell.length_c   1.000
_cell.angle_alpha   90.00
_cell.angle_beta   90.00
_cell.angle_gamma   90.00
#
_symmetry.space_group_name_H-M   'P 1'
#
loop_
_entity.id
_entity.type
_entity.pdbx_description
1 polymer ?
#
loop_
_entity_poly.entity_id
_entity_poly.type
_entity_poly.pdbx_seq_one_letter_code
_entity_poly.pdbx_strand_id
1 'polypeptide(L)'
;MIIERGLTVGFGRNRRSKAGALMVEAHSDMALAELGDLAGTNQAWALLNYRFPDEEPYKVLDMALVIAQATLFVCGGFSLGLRLCHCICDGVGAMQFFAAWGCYCKTGLVFSKYFWDFLTGYIVCRD
;
A
#
# COMPACT_ATOMS: atom_id res chain seq x y z
N MET A 1 13.11 -15.83 5.29
CA MET A 1 13.01 -15.57 3.83
C MET A 1 11.68 -14.86 3.59
N ILE A 2 11.59 -13.86 2.70
CA ILE A 2 10.27 -13.29 2.33
C ILE A 2 9.71 -14.15 1.20
N ILE A 3 8.67 -14.90 1.50
CA ILE A 3 7.96 -15.77 0.56
C ILE A 3 6.74 -14.99 0.09
N GLU A 4 6.80 -14.48 -1.14
CA GLU A 4 5.67 -13.81 -1.77
C GLU A 4 4.66 -14.85 -2.27
N ARG A 5 3.43 -14.82 -1.74
CA ARG A 5 2.29 -15.53 -2.34
C ARG A 5 1.40 -14.49 -3.00
N GLY A 6 1.74 -14.16 -4.25
CA GLY A 6 0.99 -13.20 -5.04
C GLY A 6 -0.46 -13.64 -5.27
N LEU A 7 -1.38 -13.23 -4.39
CA LEU A 7 -2.81 -13.25 -4.68
C LEU A 7 -3.13 -11.97 -5.45
N THR A 8 -3.12 -12.01 -6.79
CA THR A 8 -3.61 -10.88 -7.59
C THR A 8 -5.13 -10.74 -7.39
N VAL A 9 -5.55 -9.93 -6.42
CA VAL A 9 -6.95 -9.47 -6.34
C VAL A 9 -7.10 -8.32 -7.34
N GLY A 10 -7.24 -8.68 -8.62
CA GLY A 10 -7.51 -7.72 -9.67
C GLY A 10 -8.98 -7.31 -9.64
N PHE A 11 -9.26 -6.07 -9.22
CA PHE A 11 -10.58 -5.47 -9.46
C PHE A 11 -10.66 -5.06 -10.94
N GLY A 12 -11.11 -5.97 -11.80
CA GLY A 12 -11.31 -5.73 -13.22
C GLY A 12 -11.62 -7.01 -13.98
N ARG A 13 -12.60 -6.96 -14.91
CA ARG A 13 -13.08 -8.13 -15.68
C ARG A 13 -12.04 -8.78 -16.60
N ASN A 14 -10.85 -8.20 -16.78
CA ASN A 14 -9.82 -8.70 -17.69
C ASN A 14 -8.45 -8.75 -17.00
N ARG A 15 -7.85 -9.96 -16.99
CA ARG A 15 -6.49 -10.26 -16.50
C ARG A 15 -5.37 -9.49 -17.23
N ARG A 16 -5.71 -8.74 -18.28
CA ARG A 16 -4.81 -8.03 -19.19
C ARG A 16 -4.86 -6.51 -19.04
N SER A 17 -5.92 -5.95 -18.44
CA SER A 17 -5.97 -4.53 -18.09
C SER A 17 -5.62 -4.41 -16.61
N LYS A 18 -4.45 -3.88 -16.28
CA LYS A 18 -4.06 -3.52 -14.90
C LYS A 18 -4.83 -2.27 -14.41
N ALA A 19 -6.12 -2.20 -14.71
CA ALA A 19 -6.98 -1.07 -14.41
C ALA A 19 -7.57 -1.26 -13.00
N GLY A 20 -6.82 -0.88 -11.97
CA GLY A 20 -7.31 -0.92 -10.60
C GLY A 20 -6.21 -0.90 -9.54
N ALA A 21 -6.58 -1.33 -8.33
CA ALA A 21 -5.67 -1.58 -7.23
C ALA A 21 -5.21 -3.05 -7.24
N LEU A 22 -3.94 -3.28 -6.93
CA LEU A 22 -3.36 -4.60 -6.70
C LEU A 22 -3.07 -4.77 -5.21
N MET A 23 -3.58 -5.83 -4.60
CA MET A 23 -3.18 -6.27 -3.26
C MET A 23 -2.29 -7.50 -3.40
N VAL A 24 -1.21 -7.57 -2.62
CA VAL A 24 -0.26 -8.68 -2.57
C VAL A 24 -0.13 -9.11 -1.11
N GLU A 25 -0.19 -10.41 -0.87
CA GLU A 25 0.07 -10.99 0.44
C GLU A 25 1.47 -11.63 0.43
N ALA A 26 2.28 -11.32 1.43
CA ALA A 26 3.61 -11.88 1.60
C ALA A 26 3.76 -12.41 3.02
N HIS A 27 4.56 -13.45 3.18
CA HIS A 27 4.88 -14.05 4.47
C HIS A 27 6.38 -14.00 4.66
N SER A 28 6.83 -13.60 5.85
CA SER A 28 8.25 -13.51 6.17
C SER A 28 8.58 -14.38 7.36
N ASP A 29 9.61 -15.23 7.22
CA ASP A 29 10.10 -16.06 8.33
C ASP A 29 10.88 -15.25 9.39
N MET A 30 11.10 -13.96 9.18
CA MET A 30 11.76 -13.08 10.16
C MET A 30 10.74 -12.48 11.13
N ALA A 31 11.17 -12.13 12.34
CA ALA A 31 10.36 -11.31 13.23
C ALA A 31 10.43 -9.83 12.81
N LEU A 32 9.35 -9.08 13.07
CA LEU A 32 9.28 -7.64 12.74
C LEU A 32 10.40 -6.85 13.46
N ALA A 33 10.77 -7.25 14.68
CA ALA A 33 11.85 -6.61 15.44
C ALA A 33 13.22 -6.75 14.77
N GLU A 34 13.41 -7.75 13.90
CA GLU A 34 14.66 -7.98 13.18
C GLU A 34 14.85 -7.02 11.99
N LEU A 35 13.83 -6.21 11.64
CA LEU A 35 14.00 -5.13 10.65
C LEU A 35 14.92 -4.01 11.13
N GLY A 36 15.20 -3.94 12.43
CA GLY A 36 16.08 -2.95 13.03
C GLY A 36 15.41 -1.58 13.14
N ASP A 37 16.21 -0.52 12.98
CA ASP A 37 15.73 0.86 13.08
C ASP A 37 14.81 1.22 11.90
N LEU A 38 13.57 1.56 12.21
CA LEU A 38 12.54 1.96 11.26
C LEU A 38 12.58 3.46 10.90
N ALA A 39 13.43 4.25 11.56
CA ALA A 39 13.54 5.69 11.28
C ALA A 39 14.43 6.02 10.06
N GLY A 40 15.30 5.09 9.64
CA GLY A 40 16.22 5.26 8.51
C GLY A 40 15.71 4.66 7.20
N THR A 41 16.36 4.97 6.08
CA THR A 41 16.11 4.25 4.82
C THR A 41 16.92 2.95 4.80
N ASN A 42 16.25 1.80 4.80
CA ASN A 42 16.92 0.51 4.65
C ASN A 42 16.63 -0.09 3.28
N GLN A 43 17.69 -0.37 2.51
CA GLN A 43 17.57 -0.97 1.18
C GLN A 43 16.91 -2.36 1.21
N ALA A 44 16.99 -3.08 2.34
CA ALA A 44 16.29 -4.35 2.53
C ALA A 44 14.76 -4.22 2.50
N TRP A 45 14.20 -3.04 2.79
CA TRP A 45 12.75 -2.81 2.76
C TRP A 45 12.16 -2.74 1.35
N ALA A 46 13.01 -2.75 0.31
CA ALA A 46 12.54 -2.92 -1.06
C ALA A 46 11.71 -4.21 -1.22
N LEU A 47 12.01 -5.26 -0.43
CA LEU A 47 11.29 -6.53 -0.42
C LEU A 47 9.89 -6.45 0.23
N LEU A 48 9.61 -5.38 0.99
CA LEU A 48 8.29 -5.13 1.58
C LEU A 48 7.36 -4.40 0.59
N ASN A 49 7.84 -4.10 -0.62
CA ASN A 49 7.10 -3.36 -1.64
C ASN A 49 7.16 -4.10 -2.97
N TYR A 50 6.05 -4.75 -3.32
CA TYR A 50 5.96 -5.56 -4.53
C TYR A 50 6.28 -4.74 -5.78
N ARG A 51 7.06 -5.36 -6.67
CA ARG A 51 7.38 -4.84 -7.99
C ARG A 51 7.06 -5.89 -9.03
N PHE A 52 6.59 -5.47 -10.19
CA PHE A 52 6.48 -6.42 -11.28
C PHE A 52 7.89 -6.81 -11.74
N PRO A 53 8.17 -8.10 -12.02
CA PRO A 53 9.46 -8.52 -12.53
C PRO A 53 9.86 -7.80 -13.82
N ASP A 54 8.87 -7.51 -14.67
CA ASP A 54 9.04 -6.83 -15.97
C ASP A 54 8.66 -5.33 -15.88
N GLU A 55 8.89 -4.71 -14.71
CA GLU A 55 8.59 -3.29 -14.53
C GLU A 55 9.66 -2.40 -15.17
N GLU A 56 9.34 -1.87 -16.35
CA GLU A 56 10.19 -0.88 -17.02
C GLU A 56 10.20 0.47 -16.27
N PRO A 57 11.36 1.12 -16.14
CA PRO A 57 11.44 2.48 -15.62
C PRO A 57 10.51 3.42 -16.40
N TYR A 58 9.70 4.21 -15.69
CA TYR A 58 8.82 5.25 -16.26
C TYR A 58 7.62 4.75 -17.10
N LYS A 59 7.28 3.46 -17.04
CA LYS A 59 6.07 2.95 -17.69
C LYS A 59 4.81 3.28 -16.88
N VAL A 60 4.18 4.41 -17.20
CA VAL A 60 2.92 4.85 -16.57
C VAL A 60 1.70 4.12 -17.15
N LEU A 61 1.77 3.71 -18.42
CA LEU A 61 0.69 3.00 -19.11
C LEU A 61 0.74 1.51 -18.75
N ASP A 62 -0.41 0.92 -18.42
CA ASP A 62 -0.54 -0.46 -17.95
C ASP A 62 0.22 -0.76 -16.65
N MET A 63 0.25 0.19 -15.70
CA MET A 63 0.64 -0.07 -14.31
C MET A 63 -0.60 0.03 -13.40
N ALA A 64 -0.67 -0.80 -12.36
CA ALA A 64 -1.69 -0.64 -11.33
C ALA A 64 -1.50 0.72 -10.65
N LEU A 65 -2.59 1.49 -10.49
CA LEU A 65 -2.55 2.83 -9.90
C LEU A 65 -2.15 2.80 -8.42
N VAL A 66 -2.51 1.71 -7.75
CA VAL A 66 -2.20 1.41 -6.36
C VAL A 66 -1.71 -0.03 -6.29
N ILE A 67 -0.55 -0.26 -5.69
CA ILE A 67 -0.08 -1.58 -5.30
C ILE A 67 0.10 -1.56 -3.79
N ALA A 68 -0.57 -2.48 -3.10
CA ALA A 68 -0.47 -2.68 -1.67
C ALA A 68 0.10 -4.07 -1.40
N GLN A 69 1.12 -4.15 -0.56
CA GLN A 69 1.67 -5.42 -0.09
C GLN A 69 1.50 -5.52 1.43
N ALA A 70 0.70 -6.49 1.88
CA ALA A 70 0.63 -6.87 3.27
C ALA A 70 1.62 -8.01 3.52
N THR A 71 2.68 -7.74 4.30
CA THR A 71 3.66 -8.75 4.70
C THR A 71 3.41 -9.15 6.15
N LEU A 72 3.12 -10.42 6.39
CA LEU A 72 2.95 -11.00 7.72
C LEU A 72 4.29 -11.59 8.19
N PHE A 73 4.68 -11.29 9.43
CA PHE A 73 5.90 -11.77 10.06
C PHE A 73 5.57 -12.92 11.02
N VAL A 74 6.51 -13.84 11.25
CA VAL A 74 6.30 -14.99 12.16
C VAL A 74 5.96 -14.59 13.59
N CYS A 75 6.32 -13.38 14.02
CA CYS A 75 5.97 -12.85 15.34
C CYS A 75 4.51 -12.38 15.44
N GLY A 76 3.70 -12.52 14.38
CA GLY A 76 2.33 -12.01 14.30
C GLY A 76 2.21 -10.52 13.96
N GLY A 77 3.34 -9.82 13.81
CA GLY A 77 3.38 -8.46 13.29
C GLY A 77 3.13 -8.42 11.79
N PHE A 78 2.84 -7.23 11.25
CA PHE A 78 2.72 -7.03 9.80
C PHE A 78 3.30 -5.69 9.35
N SER A 79 3.66 -5.61 8.09
CA SER A 79 4.00 -4.35 7.40
C SER A 79 3.12 -4.18 6.17
N LEU A 80 2.70 -2.94 5.91
CA LEU A 80 1.93 -2.59 4.73
C LEU A 80 2.76 -1.66 3.83
N GLY A 81 3.29 -2.20 2.73
CA GLY A 81 4.00 -1.44 1.71
C GLY A 81 3.03 -0.89 0.67
N LEU A 82 3.11 0.40 0.35
CA LEU A 82 2.32 1.01 -0.71
C LEU A 82 3.18 1.59 -1.82
N ARG A 83 2.76 1.34 -3.06
CA ARG A 83 3.26 2.04 -4.24
C ARG A 83 2.08 2.71 -4.94
N LEU A 84 2.19 4.02 -5.07
CA LEU A 84 1.22 4.88 -5.72
C LEU A 84 1.87 5.55 -6.92
N CYS A 85 1.12 5.69 -8.00
CA CYS A 85 1.59 6.50 -9.13
C CYS A 85 1.60 7.99 -8.72
N HIS A 86 2.79 8.61 -8.67
CA HIS A 86 2.93 10.00 -8.21
C HIS A 86 2.25 11.01 -9.18
N CYS A 87 1.91 10.60 -10.40
CA CYS A 87 1.16 11.41 -11.35
C CYS A 87 -0.32 11.61 -10.95
N ILE A 88 -0.86 10.74 -10.09
CA ILE A 88 -2.26 10.80 -9.64
C ILE A 88 -2.42 11.29 -8.21
N CYS A 89 -1.33 11.31 -7.43
CA CYS A 89 -1.39 11.54 -5.99
C CYS A 89 -0.05 12.06 -5.47
N ASP A 90 -0.08 13.16 -4.73
CA ASP A 90 1.07 13.64 -3.95
C ASP A 90 1.08 13.01 -2.55
N GLY A 91 2.08 13.36 -1.72
CA GLY A 91 2.19 12.80 -0.37
C GLY A 91 0.95 13.08 0.51
N VAL A 92 0.29 14.23 0.34
CA VAL A 92 -0.90 14.59 1.11
C VAL A 92 -2.09 13.73 0.68
N GLY A 93 -2.32 13.60 -0.63
CA GLY A 93 -3.35 12.71 -1.15
C GLY A 93 -3.12 11.25 -0.76
N ALA A 94 -1.86 10.82 -0.68
CA ALA A 94 -1.51 9.46 -0.28
C ALA A 94 -1.92 9.21 1.18
N MET A 95 -1.62 10.16 2.07
CA MET A 95 -2.03 10.08 3.49
C MET A 95 -3.55 10.10 3.64
N GLN A 96 -4.26 10.87 2.81
CA GLN A 96 -5.72 10.88 2.80
C GLN A 96 -6.30 9.51 2.42
N PHE A 97 -5.77 8.90 1.35
CA PHE A 97 -6.17 7.56 0.92
C PHE A 97 -5.97 6.53 2.03
N PHE A 98 -4.79 6.55 2.68
CA PHE A 98 -4.47 5.62 3.77
C PHE A 98 -5.42 5.74 4.96
N ALA A 99 -5.70 6.96 5.42
CA ALA A 99 -6.56 7.14 6.57
C ALA A 99 -8.03 6.84 6.25
N ALA A 100 -8.50 7.12 5.02
CA ALA A 100 -9.82 6.66 4.57
C ALA A 100 -9.90 5.12 4.51
N TRP A 101 -8.86 4.46 4.01
CA TRP A 101 -8.78 3.01 3.97
C TRP A 101 -8.78 2.41 5.39
N GLY A 102 -7.98 2.96 6.30
CA GLY A 102 -7.95 2.54 7.70
C GLY A 102 -9.29 2.76 8.42
N CYS A 103 -9.98 3.87 8.15
CA CYS A 103 -11.32 4.12 8.69
C CYS A 103 -12.33 3.10 8.15
N TYR A 104 -12.32 2.83 6.84
CA TYR A 104 -13.19 1.82 6.23
C TYR A 104 -12.97 0.42 6.83
N CYS A 105 -11.72 0.01 7.06
CA CYS A 105 -11.41 -1.27 7.70
C CYS A 105 -11.96 -1.36 9.15
N LYS A 106 -12.12 -0.23 9.85
CA LYS A 106 -12.64 -0.19 11.22
C LYS A 106 -14.17 -0.14 11.27
N THR A 107 -14.79 0.69 10.43
CA THR A 107 -16.21 1.04 10.54
C THR A 107 -17.08 0.44 9.43
N GLY A 108 -16.48 -0.04 8.34
CA GLY A 108 -17.19 -0.43 7.11
C GLY A 108 -17.72 0.77 6.31
N LEU A 109 -17.41 2.01 6.72
CA LEU A 109 -17.88 3.23 6.08
C LEU A 109 -16.70 4.03 5.53
N VAL A 110 -16.83 4.48 4.28
CA VAL A 110 -15.88 5.43 3.70
C VAL A 110 -16.39 6.83 4.03
N PHE A 111 -15.73 7.52 4.95
CA PHE A 111 -15.99 8.93 5.23
C PHE A 111 -14.84 9.78 4.70
N SER A 112 -15.07 10.51 3.62
CA SER A 112 -14.16 11.58 3.17
C SER A 112 -14.95 12.88 3.16
N LYS A 113 -14.77 13.70 4.20
CA LYS A 113 -15.28 15.06 4.21
C LYS A 113 -14.12 15.99 3.90
N TYR A 114 -14.08 16.51 2.68
CA TYR A 114 -13.09 17.49 2.26
C TYR A 114 -13.42 18.83 2.94
N PHE A 115 -12.64 19.22 3.95
CA PHE A 115 -12.61 20.59 4.44
C PHE A 115 -11.16 21.05 4.44
N TRP A 116 -10.83 21.92 3.48
CA TRP A 116 -9.51 22.53 3.36
C TRP A 116 -9.46 23.74 4.29
N ASP A 117 -8.72 23.65 5.39
CA ASP A 117 -8.10 24.83 6.00
C ASP A 117 -6.58 24.60 6.05
N PHE A 118 -5.83 25.62 5.67
CA PHE A 118 -4.57 25.54 4.91
C PHE A 118 -3.35 24.92 5.65
N LEU A 119 -3.52 24.32 6.84
CA LEU A 119 -2.40 23.84 7.66
C LEU A 119 -2.67 22.53 8.43
N THR A 120 -3.85 21.92 8.34
CA THR A 120 -4.11 20.64 9.06
C THR A 120 -5.20 19.81 8.37
N GLY A 121 -4.79 18.78 7.63
CA GLY A 121 -5.71 17.75 7.14
C GLY A 121 -5.91 16.68 8.21
N TYR A 122 -7.01 16.70 8.94
CA TYR A 122 -7.40 15.62 9.85
C TYR A 122 -8.54 14.81 9.25
N ILE A 123 -8.39 13.48 9.23
CA ILE A 123 -9.48 12.56 8.87
C ILE A 123 -10.19 12.18 10.16
N VAL A 124 -11.41 12.69 10.32
CA VAL A 124 -12.30 12.33 11.44
C VAL A 124 -13.03 11.05 11.07
N CYS A 125 -12.58 9.93 11.64
CA CYS A 125 -13.38 8.71 11.67
C CYS A 125 -14.31 8.84 12.89
N ARG A 126 -15.63 8.94 12.66
CA ARG A 126 -16.64 8.87 13.73
C ARG A 126 -17.16 7.43 13.79
N ASP A 127 -17.40 6.96 15.01
CA ASP A 127 -18.18 5.75 15.29
C ASP A 127 -19.64 5.90 14.86
#